data_AF-A0A397VQH6-F1
#
_entry.id   AF-A0A397VQH6-F1
#
_cell.length_a   1.000
_cell.length_b   1.000
_cell.length_c   1.000
_cell.angle_alpha   90.00
_cell.angle_beta   90.00
_cell.angle_gamma   90.00
#
_symmetry.space_group_name_H-M   'P 1'
#
loop_
_entity.id
_entity.type
_entity.pdbx_description
1 polymer ?
#
loop_
_entity_poly.entity_id
_entity_poly.type
_entity_poly.pdbx_seq_one_letter_code
_entity_poly.pdbx_strand_id
1 'polypeptide(L)'
;MASKDQSKNLNESTDSDSNNGLGLKPGQKHNLKPVDVQRQQLEKLLQRVDKPVTIPEIERPKLKAPKDIVRNVQGSSAGAGSGEFHVYRAHRRREYTRLKIMEEEARKEEEKQEFEEKMQAVKTKEEERTAKRRAKRQKKKQKKKQSGNKKQKTREDSNDGCVESDEQPNEKNEDSDNE
;
A
#
# COMPACT_ATOMS: atom_id res chain seq x y z
N MET A 1 -10.27 23.45 -77.02
CA MET A 1 -11.22 22.36 -77.27
C MET A 1 -11.79 21.90 -75.94
N ALA A 2 -13.12 22.02 -75.81
CA ALA A 2 -14.06 21.30 -74.95
C ALA A 2 -13.86 21.20 -73.42
N SER A 3 -14.81 21.84 -72.73
CA SER A 3 -15.31 21.56 -71.37
C SER A 3 -16.05 20.21 -71.25
N LYS A 4 -16.03 19.59 -70.05
CA LYS A 4 -17.17 18.91 -69.37
C LYS A 4 -16.70 18.38 -68.00
N ASP A 5 -17.19 18.91 -66.88
CA ASP A 5 -18.38 18.47 -66.10
C ASP A 5 -18.25 17.04 -65.53
N GLN A 6 -18.06 16.88 -64.22
CA GLN A 6 -19.06 16.76 -63.12
C GLN A 6 -19.62 15.34 -62.91
N SER A 7 -19.29 14.74 -61.76
CA SER A 7 -20.20 13.97 -60.88
C SER A 7 -19.40 13.36 -59.71
N LYS A 8 -19.49 13.93 -58.51
CA LYS A 8 -20.29 13.42 -57.37
C LYS A 8 -20.01 11.97 -56.99
N ASN A 9 -19.42 11.76 -55.81
CA ASN A 9 -19.92 10.74 -54.91
C ASN A 9 -19.99 11.27 -53.47
N LEU A 10 -21.14 11.04 -52.87
CA LEU A 10 -21.63 11.55 -51.59
C LEU A 10 -21.43 10.50 -50.49
N ASN A 11 -21.33 11.01 -49.25
CA ASN A 11 -21.54 10.36 -47.96
C ASN A 11 -20.52 9.31 -47.48
N GLU A 12 -19.80 9.65 -46.41
CA GLU A 12 -20.24 9.16 -45.10
C GLU A 12 -19.82 10.14 -44.00
N SER A 13 -20.80 10.47 -43.17
CA SER A 13 -20.76 11.34 -42.00
C SER A 13 -19.93 10.72 -40.87
N THR A 14 -18.91 11.43 -40.40
CA THR A 14 -18.40 11.23 -39.03
C THR A 14 -18.83 12.43 -38.19
N ASP A 15 -19.99 12.23 -37.59
CA ASP A 15 -20.50 12.80 -36.35
C ASP A 15 -19.84 14.09 -35.84
N SER A 16 -20.64 15.14 -35.93
CA SER A 16 -20.60 16.33 -35.12
C SER A 16 -20.35 16.00 -33.63
N ASP A 17 -19.18 16.42 -33.13
CA ASP A 17 -18.89 16.60 -31.71
C ASP A 17 -19.78 17.73 -31.13
N SER A 18 -21.06 17.41 -30.97
CA SER A 18 -22.01 18.24 -30.23
C SER A 18 -22.76 17.35 -29.27
N ASN A 19 -22.10 17.00 -28.17
CA ASN A 19 -22.77 16.43 -27.01
C ASN A 19 -22.44 17.21 -25.74
N ASN A 20 -23.48 17.90 -25.28
CA ASN A 20 -23.70 18.49 -23.97
C ASN A 20 -23.03 17.70 -22.83
N GLY A 21 -21.85 18.14 -22.41
CA GLY A 21 -21.31 17.80 -21.10
C GLY A 21 -21.69 18.90 -20.12
N LEU A 22 -22.33 18.54 -19.01
CA LEU A 22 -22.44 19.36 -17.80
C LEU A 22 -21.05 19.57 -17.17
N GLY A 23 -20.10 20.06 -17.95
CA GLY A 23 -18.81 20.54 -17.48
C GLY A 23 -19.05 21.81 -16.68
N LEU A 24 -18.63 21.80 -15.42
CA LEU A 24 -18.56 22.99 -14.59
C LEU A 24 -18.03 24.17 -15.41
N LYS A 25 -18.82 25.25 -15.46
CA LYS A 25 -18.49 26.46 -16.23
C LYS A 25 -17.06 26.90 -15.91
N PRO A 26 -16.31 27.42 -16.91
CA PRO A 26 -14.95 27.91 -16.71
C PRO A 26 -14.99 29.08 -15.70
N GLY A 27 -14.77 28.77 -14.42
CA GLY A 27 -15.03 29.69 -13.30
C GLY A 27 -15.39 28.99 -11.98
N GLN A 28 -15.83 27.73 -12.01
CA GLN A 28 -16.11 26.92 -10.80
C GLN A 28 -15.04 25.85 -10.53
N LYS A 29 -13.88 25.96 -11.19
CA LYS A 29 -12.77 24.99 -11.12
C LYS A 29 -11.85 25.20 -9.91
N HIS A 30 -12.03 26.29 -9.18
CA HIS A 30 -11.25 26.63 -7.99
C HIS A 30 -12.18 26.51 -6.76
N ASN A 31 -11.69 25.89 -5.69
CA ASN A 31 -12.41 25.55 -4.44
C ASN A 31 -13.25 24.26 -4.46
N LEU A 32 -12.80 23.22 -5.18
CA LEU A 32 -13.42 21.90 -5.14
C LEU A 32 -13.12 21.20 -3.80
N LYS A 33 -14.13 20.68 -3.12
CA LYS A 33 -13.92 19.81 -1.96
C LYS A 33 -13.31 18.48 -2.44
N PRO A 34 -12.62 17.72 -1.58
CA PRO A 34 -12.10 16.39 -1.94
C PRO A 34 -13.17 15.47 -2.56
N VAL A 35 -14.41 15.57 -2.06
CA VAL A 35 -15.57 14.82 -2.58
C VAL A 35 -15.94 15.27 -4.00
N ASP A 36 -15.85 16.56 -4.31
CA ASP A 36 -16.15 17.08 -5.65
C ASP A 36 -15.11 16.62 -6.67
N VAL A 37 -13.83 16.55 -6.27
CA VAL A 37 -12.74 16.02 -7.11
C VAL A 37 -12.95 14.54 -7.41
N GLN A 38 -13.31 13.74 -6.40
CA GLN A 38 -13.64 12.32 -6.58
C GLN A 38 -14.86 12.14 -7.48
N ARG A 39 -15.92 12.94 -7.29
CA ARG A 39 -17.11 12.90 -8.14
C ARG A 39 -16.75 13.15 -9.61
N GLN A 40 -15.93 14.16 -9.90
CA GLN A 40 -15.47 14.44 -11.27
C GLN A 40 -14.65 13.28 -11.87
N GLN A 41 -13.79 12.64 -11.09
CA GLN A 41 -13.02 11.48 -11.53
C GLN A 41 -13.95 10.30 -11.83
N LEU A 42 -14.95 10.05 -10.99
CA LEU A 42 -15.97 9.01 -11.19
C LEU A 42 -16.82 9.28 -12.43
N GLU A 43 -17.32 10.50 -12.61
CA GLU A 43 -18.07 10.90 -13.81
C GLU A 43 -17.26 10.63 -15.09
N LYS A 44 -15.96 10.95 -15.08
CA LYS A 44 -15.06 10.69 -16.20
C LYS A 44 -14.83 9.19 -16.46
N LEU A 45 -14.75 8.37 -15.42
CA LEU A 45 -14.61 6.91 -15.55
C LEU A 45 -15.91 6.27 -16.05
N LEU A 46 -17.05 6.73 -15.56
CA LEU A 46 -18.39 6.22 -15.92
C LEU A 46 -18.83 6.62 -17.33
N GLN A 47 -18.24 7.66 -17.93
CA GLN A 47 -18.46 7.98 -19.35
C GLN A 47 -18.04 6.86 -20.30
N ARG A 48 -17.09 6.00 -19.90
CA ARG A 48 -16.56 4.90 -20.71
C ARG A 48 -16.39 3.64 -19.87
N VAL A 49 -17.51 3.02 -19.49
CA VAL A 49 -17.55 1.81 -18.67
C VAL A 49 -16.86 0.62 -19.35
N ASP A 50 -16.90 0.53 -20.67
CA ASP A 50 -16.30 -0.58 -21.44
C ASP A 50 -14.76 -0.58 -21.43
N LYS A 51 -14.12 0.55 -21.09
CA LYS A 51 -12.67 0.65 -21.08
C LYS A 51 -12.14 0.17 -19.71
N PRO A 52 -11.31 -0.88 -19.66
CA PRO A 52 -10.73 -1.32 -18.40
C PRO A 52 -9.82 -0.23 -17.81
N VAL A 53 -9.95 -0.02 -16.50
CA VAL A 53 -9.13 0.94 -15.75
C VAL A 53 -7.74 0.34 -15.52
N THR A 54 -6.69 1.01 -16.00
CA THR A 54 -5.30 0.62 -15.74
C THR A 54 -4.85 1.20 -14.41
N ILE A 55 -4.72 0.36 -13.39
CA ILE A 55 -4.08 0.73 -12.13
C ILE A 55 -2.56 0.64 -12.37
N PRO A 56 -1.79 1.72 -12.13
CA PRO A 56 -0.35 1.66 -12.32
C PRO A 56 0.26 0.65 -11.34
N GLU A 57 1.10 -0.24 -11.87
CA GLU A 57 1.91 -1.12 -11.03
C GLU A 57 3.04 -0.30 -10.40
N ILE A 58 3.35 -0.57 -9.13
CA ILE A 58 4.46 0.10 -8.43
C ILE A 58 5.76 -0.35 -9.06
N GLU A 59 6.41 0.53 -9.81
CA GLU A 59 7.70 0.24 -10.44
C GLU A 59 8.80 0.17 -9.37
N ARG A 60 9.40 -1.02 -9.24
CA ARG A 60 10.67 -1.17 -8.50
C ARG A 60 11.84 -0.73 -9.39
N PRO A 61 12.83 0.00 -8.86
CA PRO A 61 13.99 0.42 -9.66
C PRO A 61 14.78 -0.82 -10.11
N LYS A 62 14.62 -1.22 -11.38
CA LYS A 62 15.35 -2.36 -11.95
C LYS A 62 16.66 -1.89 -12.57
N LEU A 63 17.77 -2.44 -12.09
CA LEU A 63 19.07 -2.28 -12.73
C LEU A 63 19.07 -3.02 -14.08
N LYS A 64 19.61 -2.37 -15.12
CA LYS A 64 19.82 -3.03 -16.41
C LYS A 64 20.90 -4.11 -16.25
N ALA A 65 20.60 -5.33 -16.69
CA ALA A 65 21.57 -6.41 -16.70
C ALA A 65 22.84 -6.01 -17.50
N PRO A 66 24.03 -6.46 -17.10
CA PRO A 66 25.23 -6.31 -17.91
C PRO A 66 25.02 -7.01 -19.27
N LYS A 67 25.72 -6.54 -20.30
CA LYS A 67 25.67 -7.17 -21.62
C LYS A 67 26.60 -8.38 -21.62
N ASP A 68 26.13 -9.52 -22.10
CA ASP A 68 26.92 -10.76 -22.15
C ASP A 68 28.13 -10.66 -23.10
N ILE A 69 27.95 -10.03 -24.25
CA ILE A 69 29.00 -9.89 -25.27
C ILE A 69 29.20 -8.41 -25.60
N VAL A 70 30.42 -7.93 -25.36
CA VAL A 70 30.88 -6.60 -25.81
C VAL A 70 31.59 -6.79 -27.14
N ARG A 71 31.02 -6.25 -28.22
CA ARG A 71 31.53 -6.41 -29.59
C ARG A 71 32.71 -5.48 -29.94
N ASN A 72 32.96 -4.46 -29.11
CA ASN A 72 33.86 -3.36 -29.42
C ASN A 72 35.10 -3.38 -28.50
N VAL A 73 35.65 -4.56 -28.24
CA VAL A 73 36.82 -4.72 -27.37
C VAL A 73 38.08 -4.53 -28.23
N GLN A 74 38.80 -3.44 -28.00
CA GLN A 74 40.12 -3.21 -28.60
C GLN A 74 41.15 -4.13 -27.92
N GLY A 75 42.21 -4.53 -28.63
CA GLY A 75 43.23 -5.46 -28.11
C GLY A 75 43.89 -4.97 -26.81
N SER A 76 44.34 -5.91 -25.97
CA SER A 76 44.83 -5.61 -24.61
C SER A 76 46.06 -4.70 -24.55
N SER A 77 46.87 -4.67 -25.60
CA SER A 77 48.06 -3.82 -25.72
C SER A 77 47.80 -2.52 -26.50
N ALA A 78 46.57 -2.32 -26.99
CA ALA A 78 46.25 -1.15 -27.78
C ALA A 78 46.10 0.09 -26.87
N GLY A 79 46.56 1.25 -27.35
CA GLY A 79 46.57 2.50 -26.58
C GLY A 79 45.17 3.05 -26.26
N ALA A 80 45.12 4.04 -25.36
CA ALA A 80 43.88 4.71 -25.00
C ALA A 80 43.30 5.49 -26.20
N GLY A 81 42.13 5.08 -26.66
CA GLY A 81 41.36 5.78 -27.69
C GLY A 81 40.60 6.99 -27.13
N SER A 82 40.18 7.91 -28.00
CA SER A 82 39.41 9.11 -27.62
C SER A 82 38.05 8.80 -26.98
N GLY A 83 37.47 7.63 -27.28
CA GLY A 83 36.19 7.17 -26.72
C GLY A 83 36.30 6.46 -25.38
N GLU A 84 37.49 6.04 -24.96
CA GLU A 84 37.68 5.20 -23.76
C GLU A 84 37.25 5.91 -22.48
N PHE A 85 37.50 7.22 -22.39
CA PHE A 85 37.04 8.04 -21.28
C PHE A 85 35.51 8.00 -21.10
N HIS A 86 34.75 8.02 -22.19
CA HIS A 86 33.29 7.97 -22.11
C HIS A 86 32.77 6.57 -21.77
N VAL A 87 33.47 5.52 -22.21
CA VAL A 87 33.18 4.13 -21.81
C VAL A 87 33.36 3.98 -20.30
N TYR A 88 34.51 4.41 -19.75
CA TYR A 88 34.75 4.40 -18.30
C TYR A 88 33.71 5.21 -17.53
N ARG A 89 33.40 6.44 -17.97
CA ARG A 89 32.37 7.29 -17.32
C ARG A 89 31.01 6.59 -17.25
N ALA A 90 30.58 5.96 -18.34
CA ALA A 90 29.32 5.23 -18.39
C ALA A 90 29.34 3.98 -17.51
N HIS A 91 30.45 3.22 -17.52
CA HIS A 91 30.63 2.03 -16.70
C HIS A 91 30.64 2.36 -15.20
N ARG A 92 31.43 3.36 -14.80
CA ARG A 92 31.51 3.84 -13.42
C ARG A 92 30.16 4.32 -12.90
N ARG A 93 29.41 5.09 -13.70
CA ARG A 93 28.06 5.53 -13.33
C ARG A 93 27.12 4.34 -13.13
N ARG A 94 27.13 3.35 -14.05
CA ARG A 94 26.33 2.13 -13.92
C ARG A 94 26.68 1.37 -12.63
N GLU A 95 27.97 1.25 -12.35
CA GLU A 95 28.46 0.52 -11.18
C GLU A 95 28.09 1.22 -9.86
N TYR A 96 28.25 2.54 -9.78
CA TYR A 96 27.83 3.28 -8.59
C TYR A 96 26.33 3.23 -8.37
N THR A 97 25.53 3.30 -9.43
CA THR A 97 24.07 3.10 -9.31
C THR A 97 23.75 1.67 -8.85
N ARG A 98 24.50 0.66 -9.33
CA ARG A 98 24.34 -0.74 -8.91
C ARG A 98 24.63 -0.92 -7.42
N LEU A 99 25.78 -0.44 -6.95
CA LEU A 99 26.18 -0.52 -5.55
C LEU A 99 25.21 0.23 -4.64
N LYS A 100 24.83 1.46 -5.02
CA LYS A 100 23.88 2.27 -4.25
C LYS A 100 22.52 1.58 -4.07
N ILE A 101 21.98 0.97 -5.13
CA ILE A 101 20.70 0.25 -5.03
C ILE A 101 20.82 -0.98 -4.12
N MET A 102 21.91 -1.74 -4.26
CA MET A 102 22.18 -2.90 -3.40
C MET A 102 22.30 -2.51 -1.92
N GLU A 103 23.02 -1.44 -1.61
CA GLU A 103 23.17 -0.91 -0.25
C GLU A 103 21.82 -0.40 0.31
N GLU A 104 21.03 0.31 -0.50
CA GLU A 104 19.70 0.78 -0.10
C GLU A 104 18.71 -0.37 0.13
N GLU A 105 18.78 -1.43 -0.67
CA GLU A 105 17.95 -2.63 -0.52
C GLU A 105 18.31 -3.39 0.75
N ALA A 106 19.61 -3.64 1.00
CA ALA A 106 20.09 -4.30 2.21
C ALA A 106 19.65 -3.54 3.47
N ARG A 107 19.87 -2.21 3.48
CA ARG A 107 19.44 -1.37 4.62
C ARG A 107 17.92 -1.42 4.85
N LYS A 108 17.11 -1.37 3.79
CA LYS A 108 15.65 -1.46 3.91
C LYS A 108 15.21 -2.83 4.42
N GLU A 109 15.91 -3.89 4.04
CA GLU A 109 15.62 -5.25 4.50
C GLU A 109 15.94 -5.39 6.00
N GLU A 110 17.09 -4.90 6.45
CA GLU A 110 17.46 -4.84 7.87
C GLU A 110 16.43 -4.05 8.70
N GLU A 111 16.12 -2.81 8.29
CA GLU A 111 15.14 -1.96 8.96
C GLU A 111 13.74 -2.62 9.02
N LYS A 112 13.37 -3.35 7.96
CA LYS A 112 12.09 -4.08 7.90
C LYS A 112 12.09 -5.30 8.82
N GLN A 113 13.16 -6.08 8.85
CA GLN A 113 13.29 -7.24 9.74
C GLN A 113 13.20 -6.79 11.20
N GLU A 114 13.95 -5.75 11.60
CA GLU A 114 13.88 -5.20 12.95
C GLU A 114 12.48 -4.71 13.31
N PHE A 115 11.80 -4.04 12.37
CA PHE A 115 10.44 -3.56 12.59
C PHE A 115 9.46 -4.72 12.76
N GLU A 116 9.56 -5.75 11.94
CA GLU A 116 8.71 -6.93 12.02
C GLU A 116 8.92 -7.69 13.34
N GLU A 117 10.17 -7.86 13.78
CA GLU A 117 10.50 -8.47 15.07
C GLU A 117 9.93 -7.67 16.25
N LYS A 118 10.14 -6.34 16.26
CA LYS A 118 9.59 -5.44 17.29
C LYS A 118 8.05 -5.53 17.32
N MET A 119 7.40 -5.48 16.16
CA MET A 119 5.95 -5.60 16.06
C MET A 119 5.42 -6.96 16.51
N GLN A 120 6.12 -8.05 16.21
CA GLN A 120 5.75 -9.39 16.68
C GLN A 120 5.89 -9.49 18.20
N ALA A 121 6.98 -8.98 18.77
CA ALA A 121 7.19 -8.97 20.22
C ALA A 121 6.13 -8.16 20.97
N VAL A 122 5.70 -7.02 20.42
CA VAL A 122 4.60 -6.24 20.99
C VAL A 122 3.28 -7.02 20.93
N LYS A 123 2.97 -7.62 19.76
CA LYS A 123 1.75 -8.42 19.58
C LYS A 123 1.69 -9.60 20.54
N THR A 124 2.77 -10.35 20.72
CA THR A 124 2.79 -11.49 21.65
C THR A 124 2.60 -11.04 23.10
N LYS A 125 3.28 -9.97 23.53
CA LYS A 125 3.09 -9.38 24.87
C LYS A 125 1.63 -8.94 25.10
N GLU A 126 1.01 -8.28 24.12
CA GLU A 126 -0.39 -7.86 24.20
C GLU A 126 -1.37 -9.03 24.20
N GLU A 127 -1.12 -10.06 23.40
CA GLU A 127 -1.91 -11.28 23.34
C GLU A 127 -1.83 -12.06 24.65
N GLU A 128 -0.65 -12.17 25.28
CA GLU A 128 -0.48 -12.78 26.58
C GLU A 128 -1.25 -12.03 27.68
N ARG A 129 -1.12 -10.70 27.72
CA ARG A 129 -1.87 -9.84 28.66
C ARG A 129 -3.37 -10.02 28.47
N THR A 130 -3.83 -10.03 27.23
CA THR A 130 -5.24 -10.20 26.86
C THR A 130 -5.74 -11.62 27.18
N ALA A 131 -4.95 -12.66 26.93
CA ALA A 131 -5.27 -14.05 27.21
C ALA A 131 -5.38 -14.30 28.72
N LYS A 132 -4.45 -13.77 29.53
CA LYS A 132 -4.51 -13.82 31.00
C LYS A 132 -5.80 -13.17 31.51
N ARG A 133 -6.14 -11.96 31.04
CA ARG A 133 -7.37 -11.24 31.41
C ARG A 133 -8.64 -11.98 30.94
N ARG A 134 -8.64 -12.53 29.72
CA ARG A 134 -9.74 -13.34 29.15
C ARG A 134 -9.95 -14.63 29.95
N ALA A 135 -8.90 -15.34 30.31
CA ALA A 135 -8.96 -16.56 31.13
C ALA A 135 -9.56 -16.28 32.52
N LYS A 136 -9.16 -15.18 33.18
CA LYS A 136 -9.77 -14.74 34.44
C LYS A 136 -11.27 -14.50 34.30
N ARG A 137 -11.70 -13.78 33.25
CA ARG A 137 -13.13 -13.53 32.97
C ARG A 137 -13.91 -14.81 32.66
N GLN A 138 -13.35 -15.73 31.89
CA GLN A 138 -13.99 -17.02 31.59
C GLN A 138 -14.14 -17.89 32.83
N LYS A 139 -13.13 -17.97 33.70
CA LYS A 139 -13.23 -18.66 35.00
C LYS A 139 -14.34 -18.03 35.87
N LYS A 140 -14.41 -16.70 35.97
CA LYS A 140 -15.50 -16.00 36.69
C LYS A 140 -16.88 -16.29 36.07
N LYS A 141 -17.00 -16.30 34.74
CA LYS A 141 -18.25 -16.63 34.01
C LYS A 141 -18.68 -18.08 34.26
N GLN A 142 -17.75 -19.04 34.23
CA GLN A 142 -18.03 -20.44 34.53
C GLN A 142 -18.48 -20.63 35.99
N LYS A 143 -17.80 -20.01 36.96
CA LYS A 143 -18.23 -20.01 38.38
C LYS A 143 -19.63 -19.43 38.56
N LYS A 144 -19.95 -18.28 37.93
CA LYS A 144 -21.29 -17.67 37.97
C LYS A 144 -22.37 -18.56 37.32
N LYS A 145 -22.05 -19.27 36.23
CA LYS A 145 -22.98 -20.24 35.62
C LYS A 145 -23.23 -21.43 36.53
N GLN A 146 -22.18 -21.99 37.14
CA GLN A 146 -22.29 -23.09 38.09
C GLN A 146 -23.08 -22.69 39.36
N SER A 147 -22.83 -21.51 39.91
CA SER A 147 -23.58 -21.00 41.07
C SER A 147 -25.00 -20.56 40.70
N GLY A 148 -25.24 -20.05 39.50
CA GLY A 148 -26.56 -19.72 38.97
C GLY A 148 -27.46 -20.94 38.79
N ASN A 149 -26.91 -22.05 38.28
CA ASN A 149 -27.63 -23.33 38.22
C ASN A 149 -27.87 -23.92 39.62
N LYS A 150 -26.93 -23.73 40.56
CA LYS A 150 -27.12 -24.13 41.96
C LYS A 150 -28.20 -23.28 42.65
N LYS A 151 -28.21 -21.96 42.39
CA LYS A 151 -29.24 -21.03 42.88
C LYS A 151 -30.59 -21.27 42.21
N GLN A 152 -30.69 -21.66 40.94
CA GLN A 152 -31.99 -22.07 40.37
C GLN A 152 -32.54 -23.36 40.98
N LYS A 153 -31.69 -24.24 41.53
CA LYS A 153 -32.13 -25.39 42.33
C LYS A 153 -32.50 -25.03 43.78
N THR A 154 -32.16 -23.83 44.26
CA THR A 154 -32.47 -23.35 45.64
C THR A 154 -33.30 -22.06 45.68
N ARG A 155 -33.74 -21.53 44.54
CA ARG A 155 -34.55 -20.29 44.40
C ARG A 155 -36.05 -20.54 44.57
N GLU A 156 -36.41 -21.55 45.34
CA GLU A 156 -37.65 -21.44 46.13
C GLU A 156 -37.43 -20.68 47.44
N ASP A 157 -36.18 -20.37 47.84
CA ASP A 157 -35.97 -19.66 49.09
C ASP A 157 -34.83 -18.63 49.05
N SER A 158 -35.22 -17.39 49.33
CA SER A 158 -34.44 -16.32 49.94
C SER A 158 -33.44 -15.45 49.13
N ASN A 159 -33.45 -14.20 49.56
CA ASN A 159 -33.16 -12.93 48.91
C ASN A 159 -31.76 -12.37 49.26
N ASP A 160 -31.32 -11.39 48.47
CA ASP A 160 -30.39 -10.29 48.79
C ASP A 160 -28.84 -10.51 48.92
N GLY A 161 -28.09 -9.45 48.55
CA GLY A 161 -26.69 -9.21 48.91
C GLY A 161 -25.61 -9.44 47.84
N CYS A 162 -25.32 -8.44 47.00
CA CYS A 162 -24.16 -8.43 46.08
C CYS A 162 -23.16 -7.35 46.51
N VAL A 163 -22.12 -7.74 47.26
CA VAL A 163 -20.97 -6.88 47.59
C VAL A 163 -19.95 -6.99 46.46
N GLU A 164 -19.78 -5.89 45.72
CA GLU A 164 -18.69 -5.66 44.76
C GLU A 164 -17.39 -5.39 45.54
N SER A 165 -16.39 -6.25 45.38
CA SER A 165 -15.02 -5.97 45.82
C SER A 165 -14.14 -5.85 44.57
N ASP A 166 -13.79 -4.59 44.27
CA ASP A 166 -12.87 -4.17 43.22
C ASP A 166 -11.43 -4.47 43.66
N GLU A 167 -10.92 -5.64 43.26
CA GLU A 167 -9.55 -6.04 43.53
C GLU A 167 -8.67 -5.64 42.34
N GLN A 168 -8.06 -4.46 42.48
CA GLN A 168 -7.11 -3.92 41.51
C GLN A 168 -5.88 -4.83 41.37
N PRO A 169 -5.48 -5.22 40.15
CA PRO A 169 -4.21 -5.89 39.93
C PRO A 169 -3.08 -4.85 40.03
N ASN A 170 -2.27 -4.97 41.06
CA ASN A 170 -1.02 -4.23 41.25
C ASN A 170 -0.03 -4.65 40.13
N GLU A 171 0.01 -3.91 39.02
CA GLU A 171 1.03 -4.03 37.96
C GLU A 171 2.26 -3.23 38.40
N LYS A 172 3.18 -3.89 39.14
CA LYS A 172 4.57 -3.43 39.22
C LYS A 172 5.20 -3.63 37.84
N ASN A 173 5.37 -2.54 37.09
CA ASN A 173 6.21 -2.50 35.91
C ASN A 173 7.65 -2.32 36.39
N GLU A 174 8.41 -3.40 36.44
CA GLU A 174 9.88 -3.37 36.48
C GLU A 174 10.37 -3.65 35.06
N ASP A 175 10.35 -2.62 34.22
CA ASP A 175 11.15 -2.56 32.98
C ASP A 175 12.07 -1.35 33.16
N SER A 176 13.11 -1.53 33.98
CA SER A 176 14.28 -0.66 34.03
C SER A 176 15.28 -1.20 33.00
N ASP A 177 15.15 -0.78 31.75
CA ASP A 177 16.23 -0.96 30.78
C ASP A 177 17.26 0.15 31.02
N ASN A 178 18.43 -0.31 31.46
CA ASN A 178 19.66 0.41 31.68
C ASN A 178 20.36 0.66 30.32
N GLU A 179 20.80 1.90 30.11
CA GLU A 179 21.71 2.43 29.07
C GLU A 179 21.53 2.00 27.59
#